data_AF-A0A2U9IFZ3-F1
#
_entry.id   AF-A0A2U9IFZ3-F1
#
_cell.length_a   1.000
_cell.length_b   1.000
_cell.length_c   1.000
_cell.angle_alpha   90.00
_cell.angle_beta   90.00
_cell.angle_gamma   90.00
#
_symmetry.space_group_name_H-M   'P 1'
#
loop_
_entity.id
_entity.type
_entity.pdbx_description
1 polymer ?
#
loop_
_entity_poly.entity_id
_entity_poly.type
_entity_poly.pdbx_seq_one_letter_code
_entity_poly.pdbx_strand_id
1 'polypeptide(L)'
;MLSVFNREKDVHETASKIFSDGIMTLVMSTIITNNGTSEEELERKVGEKLHLDNIPEIVKEKVKSLEDLGVIERKYNMIVLTEFGVKVSKILKDMLKIYYETFTSPSLKKH
;
A
#
# COMPACT_ATOMS: atom_id res chain seq x y z
N MET A 1 -10.77 -25.52 -8.67
CA MET A 1 -10.82 -24.45 -9.69
C MET A 1 -11.56 -23.20 -9.18
N LEU A 2 -12.74 -23.32 -8.56
CA LEU A 2 -13.48 -22.19 -7.94
C LEU A 2 -12.73 -21.47 -6.80
N SER A 3 -11.92 -22.18 -6.00
CA SER A 3 -11.16 -21.59 -4.90
C SER A 3 -10.03 -20.64 -5.35
N VAL A 4 -9.55 -20.78 -6.58
CA VAL A 4 -8.49 -19.91 -7.13
C VAL A 4 -9.09 -18.59 -7.61
N PHE A 5 -10.25 -18.63 -8.27
CA PHE A 5 -10.97 -17.44 -8.73
C PHE A 5 -11.43 -16.53 -7.58
N ASN A 6 -11.88 -17.09 -6.46
CA ASN A 6 -12.22 -16.28 -5.28
C ASN A 6 -10.99 -15.60 -4.68
N ARG A 7 -9.84 -16.28 -4.63
CA ARG A 7 -8.60 -15.69 -4.12
C ARG A 7 -8.07 -14.55 -4.99
N GLU A 8 -8.19 -14.65 -6.32
CA GLU A 8 -7.79 -13.54 -7.20
C GLU A 8 -8.72 -12.33 -7.04
N LYS A 9 -10.04 -12.56 -6.95
CA LYS A 9 -11.00 -11.49 -6.67
C LYS A 9 -10.67 -10.76 -5.36
N ASP A 10 -10.31 -11.50 -4.31
CA ASP A 10 -9.92 -10.94 -3.01
C ASP A 10 -8.64 -10.08 -3.10
N VAL A 11 -7.65 -10.49 -3.91
CA VAL A 11 -6.42 -9.71 -4.13
C VAL A 11 -6.74 -8.36 -4.79
N HIS A 12 -7.54 -8.37 -5.86
CA HIS A 12 -7.91 -7.15 -6.57
C HIS A 12 -8.76 -6.22 -5.70
N GLU A 13 -9.76 -6.75 -4.99
CA GLU A 13 -10.61 -5.95 -4.11
C GLU A 13 -9.79 -5.31 -2.97
N THR A 14 -8.85 -6.05 -2.39
CA THR A 14 -7.96 -5.53 -1.35
C THR A 14 -7.03 -4.45 -1.90
N ALA A 15 -6.46 -4.66 -3.09
CA ALA A 15 -5.64 -3.64 -3.75
C ALA A 15 -6.44 -2.37 -4.04
N SER A 16 -7.69 -2.49 -4.50
CA SER A 16 -8.58 -1.36 -4.72
C SER A 16 -8.93 -0.61 -3.43
N LYS A 17 -9.19 -1.32 -2.32
CA LYS A 17 -9.43 -0.72 -1.00
C LYS A 17 -8.22 0.11 -0.55
N ILE A 18 -7.01 -0.45 -0.67
CA ILE A 18 -5.77 0.28 -0.36
C ILE A 18 -5.65 1.51 -1.27
N PHE A 19 -5.81 1.33 -2.58
CA PHE A 19 -5.66 2.39 -3.58
C PHE A 19 -6.63 3.55 -3.36
N SER A 20 -7.85 3.28 -2.88
CA SER A 20 -8.86 4.30 -2.62
C SER A 20 -8.55 5.21 -1.42
N ASP A 21 -7.66 4.79 -0.51
CA ASP A 21 -7.16 5.59 0.61
C ASP A 21 -5.74 6.06 0.30
N GLY A 22 -5.57 7.35 0.00
CA GLY A 22 -4.28 7.91 -0.41
C GLY A 22 -3.18 7.79 0.65
N ILE A 23 -3.53 7.86 1.93
CA ILE A 23 -2.57 7.70 3.03
C ILE A 23 -2.20 6.22 3.17
N MET A 24 -3.19 5.33 3.14
CA MET A 24 -2.95 3.88 3.19
C MET A 24 -2.11 3.42 1.99
N THR A 25 -2.34 3.98 0.81
CA THR A 25 -1.55 3.76 -0.40
C THR A 25 -0.11 4.21 -0.21
N LEU A 26 0.11 5.37 0.39
CA LEU A 26 1.45 5.87 0.69
C LEU A 26 2.19 4.97 1.68
N VAL A 27 1.53 4.59 2.78
CA VAL A 27 2.08 3.68 3.80
C VAL A 27 2.44 2.34 3.17
N MET A 28 1.52 1.73 2.42
CA MET A 28 1.76 0.46 1.72
C MET A 28 2.90 0.57 0.71
N SER A 29 2.94 1.65 -0.08
CA SER A 29 4.04 1.90 -1.04
C SER A 29 5.40 2.03 -0.36
N THR A 30 5.41 2.62 0.83
CA THR A 30 6.63 2.76 1.65
C THR A 30 7.08 1.40 2.16
N ILE A 31 6.17 0.55 2.66
CA ILE A 31 6.49 -0.82 3.09
C ILE A 31 7.05 -1.64 1.92
N ILE A 32 6.38 -1.60 0.76
CA ILE A 32 6.78 -2.32 -0.47
C ILE A 32 8.21 -1.95 -0.89
N THR A 33 8.56 -0.67 -0.80
CA THR A 33 9.86 -0.17 -1.28
C THR A 33 11.01 -0.53 -0.35
N ASN A 34 10.73 -0.75 0.94
CA ASN A 34 11.77 -0.95 1.96
C ASN A 34 11.97 -2.42 2.38
N ASN A 35 11.16 -3.35 1.86
CA ASN A 35 11.34 -4.80 1.99
C ASN A 35 11.57 -5.27 3.44
N GLY A 36 10.75 -4.76 4.36
CA GLY A 36 10.90 -4.91 5.81
C GLY A 36 11.28 -3.59 6.46
N THR A 37 10.46 -3.08 7.38
CA THR A 37 10.72 -1.79 8.03
C THR A 37 10.22 -1.78 9.47
N SER A 38 10.88 -1.05 10.37
CA SER A 38 10.32 -0.78 11.69
C SER A 38 9.20 0.26 11.58
N GLU A 39 8.32 0.29 12.58
CA GLU A 39 7.25 1.31 12.64
C GLU A 39 7.83 2.73 12.71
N GLU A 40 8.89 2.94 13.50
CA GLU A 40 9.59 4.22 13.60
C GLU A 40 10.18 4.69 12.26
N GLU A 41 10.81 3.80 11.50
CA GLU A 41 11.36 4.14 10.18
C GLU A 41 10.25 4.41 9.15
N LEU A 42 9.14 3.69 9.26
CA LEU A 42 7.95 3.92 8.45
C LEU A 42 7.33 5.28 8.74
N GLU A 43 7.17 5.64 10.01
CA GLU A 43 6.69 6.97 10.45
C GLU A 43 7.57 8.08 9.90
N ARG A 44 8.89 7.94 10.04
CA ARG A 44 9.86 8.91 9.52
C ARG A 44 9.71 9.10 8.00
N LYS A 45 9.68 8.02 7.22
CA LYS A 45 9.57 8.08 5.75
C LYS A 45 8.22 8.61 5.27
N VAL A 46 7.14 8.30 5.97
CA VAL A 46 5.81 8.82 5.66
C VAL A 46 5.73 10.31 6.00
N GLY A 47 6.28 10.72 7.14
CA GLY A 47 6.36 12.13 7.56
C GLY A 47 7.24 13.00 6.65
N GLU A 48 8.30 12.44 6.05
CA GLU A 48 9.05 13.15 5.00
C GLU A 48 8.19 13.50 3.77
N LYS A 49 7.13 12.72 3.51
CA LYS A 49 6.21 12.94 2.37
C LYS A 49 4.96 13.71 2.76
N LEU A 50 4.56 13.65 4.02
CA LEU A 50 3.35 14.27 4.56
C LEU A 50 3.73 15.23 5.67
N HIS A 51 3.51 16.52 5.45
CA HIS A 51 3.67 17.54 6.49
C HIS A 51 2.41 17.65 7.36
N LEU A 52 2.10 16.60 8.12
CA LEU A 52 0.98 16.56 9.07
C LEU A 52 1.49 16.47 10.51
N ASP A 53 0.73 17.00 11.46
CA ASP A 53 1.12 17.02 12.88
C ASP A 53 0.97 15.66 13.59
N ASN A 54 0.10 14.78 13.08
CA ASN A 54 -0.28 13.50 13.70
C ASN A 54 0.19 12.28 12.88
N ILE A 55 1.38 12.34 12.29
CA ILE A 55 1.92 11.24 11.46
C ILE A 55 2.01 9.91 12.23
N PRO A 56 2.50 9.85 13.48
CA PRO A 56 2.61 8.59 14.21
C PRO A 56 1.26 7.87 14.36
N GLU A 57 0.22 8.58 14.78
CA GLU A 57 -1.12 8.00 14.95
C GLU A 57 -1.70 7.50 13.63
N ILE A 58 -1.54 8.28 12.55
CA ILE A 58 -2.02 7.92 11.22
C ILE A 58 -1.31 6.67 10.70
N VAL A 59 0.01 6.61 10.82
CA VAL A 59 0.79 5.45 10.36
C VAL A 59 0.39 4.20 11.14
N LYS A 60 0.27 4.31 12.46
CA LYS A 60 -0.19 3.21 13.32
C LYS A 60 -1.58 2.70 12.94
N GLU A 61 -2.52 3.59 12.67
CA GLU A 61 -3.88 3.23 12.20
C GLU A 61 -3.84 2.47 10.86
N LYS A 62 -3.05 2.97 9.89
CA LYS A 62 -2.96 2.34 8.58
C LYS A 62 -2.20 1.02 8.60
N VAL A 63 -1.15 0.90 9.43
CA VAL A 63 -0.46 -0.37 9.67
C VAL A 63 -1.44 -1.39 10.22
N LYS A 64 -2.20 -1.05 11.27
CA LYS A 64 -3.22 -1.95 11.81
C LYS A 64 -4.26 -2.36 10.76
N SER A 65 -4.73 -1.42 9.95
CA SER A 65 -5.67 -1.72 8.87
C SER A 65 -5.09 -2.69 7.83
N LEU A 66 -3.80 -2.57 7.50
CA LEU A 66 -3.11 -3.47 6.58
C LEU A 66 -2.87 -4.87 7.20
N GLU A 67 -2.65 -4.95 8.52
CA GLU A 67 -2.60 -6.21 9.28
C GLU A 67 -3.96 -6.90 9.29
N ASP A 68 -5.04 -6.16 9.54
CA ASP A 68 -6.42 -6.67 9.54
C ASP A 68 -6.84 -7.19 8.16
N LEU A 69 -6.31 -6.60 7.08
CA LEU A 69 -6.47 -7.09 5.71
C LEU A 69 -5.56 -8.28 5.37
N GLY A 70 -4.67 -8.70 6.28
CA GLY A 70 -3.73 -9.81 6.08
C GLY A 70 -2.63 -9.53 5.05
N VAL A 71 -2.41 -8.26 4.70
CA VAL A 71 -1.46 -7.83 3.67
C VAL A 71 -0.05 -7.74 4.24
N ILE A 72 0.06 -7.35 5.51
CA ILE A 72 1.32 -7.27 6.24
C ILE A 72 1.23 -8.10 7.53
N GLU A 73 2.39 -8.44 8.06
CA GLU A 73 2.53 -9.06 9.37
C GLU A 73 3.77 -8.50 10.08
N ARG A 74 3.77 -8.61 11.41
CA ARG A 74 4.94 -8.28 12.23
C ARG A 74 5.79 -9.52 12.44
N LYS A 75 7.06 -9.46 12.01
CA LYS A 75 8.09 -10.43 12.36
C LYS A 75 9.12 -9.75 13.23
N TYR A 76 9.12 -10.10 14.52
CA TYR A 76 9.90 -9.39 15.53
C TYR A 76 9.54 -7.90 15.54
N ASN A 77 10.50 -7.03 15.22
CA ASN A 77 10.37 -5.58 15.26
C ASN A 77 10.12 -5.01 13.84
N MET A 78 9.87 -5.87 12.86
CA MET A 78 9.79 -5.52 11.44
C MET A 78 8.39 -5.80 10.90
N ILE A 79 7.88 -4.84 10.13
CA ILE A 79 6.68 -4.95 9.32
C ILE A 79 7.09 -5.50 7.96
N VAL A 80 6.52 -6.63 7.57
CA VAL A 80 6.83 -7.33 6.30
C VAL A 80 5.55 -7.68 5.53
N LEU A 81 5.66 -7.86 4.22
CA LEU A 81 4.55 -8.36 3.40
C LEU A 81 4.32 -9.84 3.66
N THR A 82 3.05 -10.24 3.77
CA THR A 82 2.66 -11.65 3.69
C THR A 82 2.74 -12.14 2.24
N GLU A 83 2.61 -13.47 2.00
CA GLU A 83 2.48 -13.97 0.63
C GLU A 83 1.27 -13.38 -0.12
N PHE A 84 0.18 -13.14 0.61
CA PHE A 84 -1.00 -12.44 0.07
C PHE A 84 -0.65 -10.98 -0.25
N GLY A 85 0.03 -10.29 0.66
CA GLY A 85 0.49 -8.92 0.47
C GLY A 85 1.43 -8.74 -0.71
N VAL A 86 2.29 -9.71 -1.00
CA VAL A 86 3.12 -9.70 -2.21
C VAL A 86 2.26 -9.68 -3.47
N LYS A 87 1.16 -10.45 -3.53
CA LYS A 87 0.24 -10.45 -4.68
C LYS A 87 -0.52 -9.12 -4.79
N VAL A 88 -1.04 -8.62 -3.66
CA VAL A 88 -1.71 -7.31 -3.58
C VAL A 88 -0.78 -6.18 -4.04
N SER A 89 0.50 -6.23 -3.63
CA SER A 89 1.49 -5.20 -3.99
C SER A 89 1.74 -5.10 -5.51
N LYS A 90 1.65 -6.23 -6.23
CA LYS A 90 1.82 -6.24 -7.70
C LYS A 90 0.66 -5.50 -8.37
N ILE A 91 -0.57 -5.84 -7.99
CA ILE A 91 -1.78 -5.18 -8.50
C ILE A 91 -1.77 -3.69 -8.16
N LEU A 92 -1.41 -3.33 -6.91
CA LEU A 92 -1.32 -1.93 -6.49
C LEU A 92 -0.30 -1.13 -7.31
N LYS A 93 0.87 -1.72 -7.62
CA LYS A 93 1.89 -1.09 -8.50
C LYS A 93 1.35 -0.83 -9.89
N ASP A 94 0.62 -1.80 -10.45
CA ASP A 94 0.01 -1.65 -11.78
C ASP A 94 -1.07 -0.54 -11.77
N MET A 95 -1.91 -0.49 -10.74
CA MET A 95 -2.90 0.58 -10.56
C MET A 95 -2.24 1.96 -10.45
N LEU A 96 -1.19 2.10 -9.64
CA LEU A 96 -0.43 3.34 -9.50
C LEU A 96 0.21 3.79 -10.81
N LYS A 97 0.76 2.84 -11.58
CA LYS A 97 1.34 3.11 -12.89
C LYS A 97 0.29 3.63 -13.87
N ILE A 98 -0.86 2.95 -13.97
CA ILE A 98 -1.97 3.36 -14.85
C ILE A 98 -2.48 4.75 -14.44
N TYR A 99 -2.64 5.01 -13.15
CA TYR A 99 -3.05 6.32 -12.64
C TYR A 99 -2.06 7.41 -13.05
N TYR A 100 -0.76 7.18 -12.83
CA TYR A 100 0.28 8.13 -13.24
C TYR A 100 0.24 8.37 -14.75
N GLU A 101 0.21 7.33 -15.57
CA GLU A 101 0.14 7.45 -17.03
C GLU A 101 -1.13 8.19 -17.49
N THR A 102 -2.27 7.93 -16.86
CA THR A 102 -3.56 8.55 -17.23
C THR A 102 -3.63 10.02 -16.83
N PHE A 103 -3.03 10.44 -15.72
CA PHE A 103 -3.23 11.81 -15.21
C PHE A 103 -1.98 12.71 -15.34
N THR A 104 -0.83 12.14 -15.66
CA THR A 104 0.44 12.89 -15.79
C THR A 104 1.11 12.75 -17.15
N SER A 105 0.62 11.87 -18.05
CA SER A 105 1.20 11.78 -19.39
C SER A 105 1.02 13.11 -20.15
N PRO A 106 2.09 13.66 -20.74
CA PRO A 106 2.03 14.90 -21.54
C PRO A 106 1.04 14.86 -22.70
N SER A 107 0.61 13.67 -23.11
CA SER A 107 -0.30 13.44 -24.23
C SER A 107 -1.76 13.88 -23.98
N LEU A 108 -2.14 14.23 -22.74
CA LEU A 108 -3.50 14.72 -22.42
C LEU A 108 -3.63 16.25 -22.34
N LYS A 109 -2.55 17.01 -22.54
CA LYS A 109 -2.59 18.49 -22.55
C LYS A 109 -3.08 19.13 -23.87
N LYS A 110 -3.66 18.35 -24.79
CA LYS A 110 -4.21 18.85 -26.05
C LYS A 110 -5.69 18.48 -26.16
N HIS A 111 -6.57 19.22 -25.48
CA HIS A 111 -7.94 19.45 -25.91
C HIS A 111 -8.44 20.76 -25.33
#